data_AF-A0A5N6DHG4-F1
#
_entry.id   AF-A0A5N6DHG4-F1
#
_cell.length_a   1.000
_cell.length_b   1.000
_cell.length_c   1.000
_cell.angle_alpha   90.00
_cell.angle_beta   90.00
_cell.angle_gamma   90.00
#
_symmetry.space_group_name_H-M   'P 1'
#
loop_
_entity.id
_entity.type
_entity.pdbx_description
1 polymer ?
#
loop_
_entity_poly.entity_id
_entity_poly.type
_entity_poly.pdbx_seq_one_letter_code
_entity_poly.pdbx_strand_id
1 'polypeptide(L)'
;MRGCRTFPSLVPRLDSHIQEPDDLDIEHQSKVILTGIDDRLPEREHSDHNPTTICWLPARHGVTMGHIGLQPFHPWCFGTYMQLSRLRLGYVEVDHLPSFFQNIRRYPRDFYYSPESDVESWLVDMWSCNAGSEWLAANPYHAGVFNSQAALKNTVNGPAVTPDNFCQLPQEIRNMILSYLNSQDIATLRLVSRTFYQLPVFLCDEPPYCWATVTAEDIKNNGHRVLDPHTSHPTIVSHTIDVQEHLSQWTLPKPPYGRTYWYMLYLDIKRNWKELRGLRNRERIWNYQKKMLVALKMHIQDVAI
;
A
#
# COMPACT_ATOMS: atom_id res chain seq x y z
N MET A 1 -11.12 13.71 -3.37
CA MET A 1 -9.93 12.88 -3.65
C MET A 1 -10.40 11.49 -4.06
N ARG A 2 -9.88 10.94 -5.16
CA ARG A 2 -10.27 9.60 -5.63
C ARG A 2 -9.69 8.52 -4.72
N GLY A 3 -10.47 7.49 -4.42
CA GLY A 3 -10.03 6.31 -3.66
C GLY A 3 -9.70 6.55 -2.19
N CYS A 4 -9.91 7.75 -1.64
CA CYS A 4 -9.58 8.05 -0.24
C CYS A 4 -10.56 7.41 0.76
N ARG A 5 -11.78 7.10 0.30
CA ARG A 5 -12.84 6.46 1.10
C ARG A 5 -13.01 4.98 0.81
N THR A 6 -12.24 4.45 -0.14
CA THR A 6 -12.29 3.03 -0.50
C THR A 6 -11.75 2.20 0.65
N PHE A 7 -12.50 1.19 1.07
CA PHE A 7 -12.09 0.24 2.09
C PHE A 7 -12.58 -1.17 1.76
N PRO A 8 -11.75 -2.21 1.95
CA PRO A 8 -12.17 -3.58 2.16
C PRO A 8 -12.20 -3.86 3.66
N SER A 9 -12.52 -5.09 4.02
CA SER A 9 -12.40 -5.64 5.37
C SER A 9 -11.93 -7.08 5.31
N LEU A 10 -11.37 -7.56 6.42
CA LEU A 10 -11.11 -8.99 6.64
C LEU A 10 -12.26 -9.55 7.47
N VAL A 11 -12.83 -10.67 7.03
CA VAL A 11 -13.88 -11.40 7.75
C VAL A 11 -13.43 -12.84 8.01
N PRO A 12 -13.91 -13.49 9.08
CA PRO A 12 -13.67 -14.91 9.28
C PRO A 12 -14.18 -15.72 8.09
N ARG A 13 -13.37 -16.67 7.64
CA ARG A 13 -13.76 -17.65 6.62
C ARG A 13 -14.77 -18.61 7.23
N LEU A 14 -15.94 -18.71 6.62
CA LEU A 14 -16.97 -19.67 7.02
C LEU A 14 -16.65 -21.07 6.46
N ASP A 15 -17.15 -22.12 7.10
CA ASP A 15 -16.98 -23.50 6.63
C ASP A 15 -17.62 -23.73 5.25
N SER A 16 -18.61 -22.90 4.89
CA SER A 16 -19.27 -22.89 3.58
C SER A 16 -18.53 -22.07 2.53
N HIS A 17 -17.32 -21.60 2.81
CA HIS A 17 -16.55 -20.80 1.86
C HIS A 17 -16.20 -21.62 0.62
N ILE A 18 -16.49 -21.03 -0.54
CA ILE A 18 -16.13 -21.55 -1.85
C ILE A 18 -15.04 -20.63 -2.38
N GLN A 19 -13.94 -21.21 -2.86
CA GLN A 19 -12.86 -20.43 -3.44
C GLN A 19 -13.32 -19.74 -4.72
N GLU A 20 -13.03 -18.45 -4.83
CA GLU A 20 -13.32 -17.65 -6.01
C GLU A 20 -12.03 -17.45 -6.84
N PRO A 21 -12.12 -17.29 -8.17
CA PRO A 21 -10.94 -17.19 -9.04
C PRO A 21 -10.05 -15.98 -8.78
N ASP A 22 -10.56 -14.95 -8.11
CA ASP A 22 -9.87 -13.71 -7.73
C ASP A 22 -9.42 -13.70 -6.26
N ASP A 23 -9.50 -14.85 -5.57
CA ASP A 23 -8.95 -15.03 -4.23
C ASP A 23 -7.43 -14.84 -4.26
N LEU A 24 -6.93 -14.11 -3.26
CA LEU A 24 -5.50 -13.97 -3.07
C LEU A 24 -4.92 -15.20 -2.37
N ASP A 25 -3.64 -15.47 -2.58
CA ASP A 25 -2.88 -16.55 -1.89
C ASP A 25 -3.13 -16.59 -0.36
N ILE A 26 -3.30 -15.41 0.25
CA ILE A 26 -3.57 -15.28 1.67
C ILE A 26 -4.93 -15.86 2.08
N GLU A 27 -5.96 -15.72 1.24
CA GLU A 27 -7.34 -16.18 1.50
C GLU A 27 -7.42 -17.71 1.44
N HIS A 28 -6.59 -18.33 0.59
CA HIS A 28 -6.46 -19.78 0.53
C HIS A 28 -5.85 -20.38 1.80
N GLN A 29 -4.83 -19.71 2.35
CA GLN A 29 -4.01 -20.25 3.45
C GLN A 29 -4.52 -19.83 4.84
N SER A 30 -5.31 -18.77 4.92
CA SER A 30 -5.74 -18.15 6.17
C SER A 30 -7.15 -18.57 6.61
N LYS A 31 -7.46 -18.32 7.88
CA LYS A 31 -8.81 -18.39 8.47
C LYS A 31 -9.64 -17.13 8.18
N VAL A 32 -9.08 -16.14 7.48
CA VAL A 32 -9.78 -14.94 7.08
C VAL A 32 -9.78 -14.78 5.56
N ILE A 33 -10.81 -14.11 5.06
CA ILE A 33 -11.00 -13.76 3.65
C ILE A 33 -11.26 -12.26 3.52
N LEU A 34 -10.99 -11.72 2.34
CA LEU A 34 -11.26 -10.34 2.02
C LEU A 34 -12.71 -10.17 1.56
N THR A 35 -13.33 -9.10 2.01
CA THR A 35 -14.53 -8.60 1.37
C THR A 35 -14.18 -7.97 0.01
N GLY A 36 -15.19 -7.65 -0.79
CA GLY A 36 -15.04 -6.60 -1.81
C GLY A 36 -14.73 -5.22 -1.20
N ILE A 37 -14.81 -4.18 -2.02
CA ILE A 37 -14.63 -2.79 -1.57
C ILE A 37 -15.95 -2.03 -1.50
N ASP A 38 -16.02 -1.03 -0.63
CA ASP A 38 -17.05 0.02 -0.65
C ASP A 38 -16.36 1.39 -0.44
N ASP A 39 -17.01 2.46 -0.88
CA ASP A 39 -16.56 3.85 -0.73
C ASP A 39 -17.38 4.62 0.32
N ARG A 40 -18.39 3.97 0.92
CA ARG A 40 -19.31 4.53 1.93
C ARG A 40 -18.97 3.97 3.30
N LEU A 41 -17.87 4.47 3.87
CA LEU A 41 -17.50 4.11 5.23
C LEU A 41 -18.64 4.52 6.17
N PRO A 42 -19.21 3.61 6.98
CA PRO A 42 -20.32 3.95 7.86
C PRO A 42 -19.88 5.03 8.85
N GLU A 43 -20.63 6.14 8.90
CA GLU A 43 -20.42 7.19 9.90
C GLU A 43 -20.64 6.60 11.29
N ARG A 44 -19.68 6.82 12.19
CA ARG A 44 -19.66 6.10 13.47
C ARG A 44 -20.81 6.52 14.40
N GLU A 45 -21.33 7.75 14.30
CA GLU A 45 -22.34 8.27 15.22
C GLU A 45 -23.20 9.40 14.60
N HIS A 46 -24.34 9.05 14.03
CA HIS A 46 -25.55 9.88 14.13
C HIS A 46 -26.71 8.92 14.44
N SER A 47 -27.18 8.96 15.68
CA SER A 47 -28.22 8.09 16.26
C SER A 47 -29.58 8.14 15.56
N ASP A 48 -29.74 9.00 14.55
CA ASP A 48 -31.01 9.28 13.87
C ASP A 48 -31.03 8.83 12.40
N HIS A 49 -29.97 8.18 11.91
CA HIS A 49 -29.90 7.73 10.52
C HIS A 49 -29.82 6.21 10.45
N ASN A 50 -30.64 5.61 9.59
CA ASN A 50 -30.58 4.19 9.26
C ASN A 50 -29.11 3.80 8.98
N PRO A 51 -28.63 2.66 9.51
CA PRO A 51 -27.24 2.25 9.31
C PRO A 51 -26.92 2.24 7.82
N THR A 52 -25.83 2.92 7.44
CA THR A 52 -25.41 3.00 6.04
C THR A 52 -25.17 1.58 5.52
N THR A 53 -25.99 1.15 4.57
CA THR A 53 -25.92 -0.21 4.05
C THR A 53 -24.66 -0.38 3.19
N ILE A 54 -23.72 -1.21 3.66
CA ILE A 54 -22.49 -1.53 2.93
C ILE A 54 -22.82 -2.52 1.79
N CYS A 55 -22.53 -2.12 0.56
CA CYS A 55 -22.61 -2.95 -0.64
C CYS A 55 -21.18 -3.29 -1.06
N TRP A 56 -20.68 -4.46 -0.65
CA TRP A 56 -19.38 -4.93 -1.11
C TRP A 56 -19.37 -5.11 -2.62
N LEU A 57 -18.34 -4.56 -3.27
CA LEU A 57 -18.14 -4.65 -4.72
C LEU A 57 -16.75 -5.23 -5.02
N PRO A 58 -16.68 -6.39 -5.68
CA PRO A 58 -17.77 -7.31 -5.92
C PRO A 58 -18.32 -7.90 -4.61
N ALA A 59 -19.54 -8.43 -4.66
CA ALA A 59 -20.06 -9.27 -3.60
C ALA A 59 -19.33 -10.62 -3.67
N ARG A 60 -18.51 -10.89 -2.66
CA ARG A 60 -17.66 -12.09 -2.59
C ARG A 60 -18.00 -12.92 -1.38
N HIS A 61 -17.81 -14.23 -1.47
CA HIS A 61 -17.83 -15.17 -0.35
C HIS A 61 -19.14 -15.19 0.47
N GLY A 62 -20.25 -14.79 -0.15
CA GLY A 62 -21.53 -14.66 0.54
C GLY A 62 -21.51 -13.64 1.69
N VAL A 63 -20.52 -12.73 1.72
CA VAL A 63 -20.45 -11.68 2.73
C VAL A 63 -21.57 -10.70 2.48
N THR A 64 -22.65 -10.83 3.25
CA THR A 64 -23.86 -10.04 3.07
C THR A 64 -23.72 -8.62 3.63
N MET A 65 -24.71 -7.80 3.29
CA MET A 65 -24.81 -6.42 3.76
C MET A 65 -24.80 -6.34 5.29
N GLY A 66 -23.94 -5.49 5.85
CA GLY A 66 -23.88 -5.25 7.30
C GLY A 66 -22.88 -6.10 8.07
N HIS A 67 -22.20 -7.08 7.43
CA HIS A 67 -21.02 -7.70 8.03
C HIS A 67 -19.85 -6.70 8.03
N ILE A 68 -19.70 -5.94 9.11
CA ILE A 68 -18.48 -5.18 9.36
C ILE A 68 -17.43 -6.19 9.84
N GLY A 69 -16.39 -6.38 9.04
CA GLY A 69 -15.28 -7.27 9.38
C GLY A 69 -14.42 -6.76 10.54
N LEU A 70 -13.31 -7.43 10.75
CA LEU A 70 -12.42 -7.29 11.92
C LEU A 70 -11.83 -5.87 12.05
N GLN A 71 -11.72 -5.14 10.92
CA GLN A 71 -11.67 -3.68 10.85
C GLN A 71 -11.67 -3.25 9.37
N PRO A 72 -12.38 -2.18 8.98
CA PRO A 72 -12.17 -1.58 7.66
C PRO A 72 -10.76 -0.97 7.61
N PHE A 73 -10.07 -1.17 6.50
CA PHE A 73 -8.74 -0.60 6.28
C PHE A 73 -8.63 0.04 4.91
N HIS A 74 -7.75 1.02 4.80
CA HIS A 74 -7.44 1.59 3.51
C HIS A 74 -6.63 0.55 2.68
N PRO A 75 -7.01 0.25 1.41
CA PRO A 75 -6.36 -0.79 0.62
C PRO A 75 -4.85 -0.65 0.50
N TRP A 76 -4.34 0.58 0.32
CA TRP A 76 -2.90 0.83 0.26
C TRP A 76 -2.17 0.49 1.57
N CYS A 77 -2.79 0.75 2.73
CA CYS A 77 -2.22 0.35 4.01
C CYS A 77 -2.06 -1.16 4.08
N PHE A 78 -3.06 -1.91 3.61
CA PHE A 78 -3.00 -3.37 3.55
C PHE A 78 -1.99 -3.88 2.52
N GLY A 79 -1.90 -3.27 1.33
CA GLY A 79 -0.85 -3.60 0.35
C GLY A 79 0.56 -3.41 0.92
N THR A 80 0.80 -2.28 1.61
CA THR A 80 2.08 -2.01 2.30
C THR A 80 2.34 -3.02 3.42
N TYR A 81 1.29 -3.37 4.17
CA TYR A 81 1.35 -4.40 5.21
C TYR A 81 1.77 -5.75 4.63
N MET A 82 1.12 -6.23 3.57
CA MET A 82 1.45 -7.51 2.94
C MET A 82 2.90 -7.54 2.46
N GLN A 83 3.34 -6.47 1.79
CA GLN A 83 4.71 -6.32 1.32
C GLN A 83 5.71 -6.41 2.49
N LEU A 84 5.49 -5.64 3.55
CA LEU A 84 6.36 -5.66 4.73
C LEU A 84 6.31 -6.99 5.49
N SER A 85 5.15 -7.63 5.54
CA SER A 85 4.95 -8.94 6.17
C SER A 85 5.79 -9.99 5.45
N ARG A 86 5.71 -10.06 4.11
CA ARG A 86 6.59 -10.93 3.30
C ARG A 86 8.06 -10.64 3.54
N LEU A 87 8.46 -9.36 3.51
CA LEU A 87 9.86 -8.96 3.71
C LEU A 87 10.41 -9.29 5.10
N ARG A 88 9.57 -9.32 6.15
CA ARG A 88 10.01 -9.45 7.55
C ARG A 88 9.75 -10.83 8.15
N LEU A 89 8.68 -11.48 7.73
CA LEU A 89 8.20 -12.76 8.26
C LEU A 89 8.36 -13.90 7.25
N GLY A 90 8.53 -13.59 5.96
CA GLY A 90 8.57 -14.58 4.88
C GLY A 90 7.18 -15.01 4.37
N TYR A 91 6.11 -14.54 5.01
CA TYR A 91 4.71 -14.80 4.65
C TYR A 91 3.85 -13.60 5.03
N VAL A 92 2.58 -13.58 4.62
CA VAL A 92 1.61 -12.55 5.03
C VAL A 92 0.80 -13.07 6.21
N GLU A 93 1.11 -12.58 7.42
CA GLU A 93 0.34 -12.90 8.61
C GLU A 93 -1.03 -12.18 8.59
N VAL A 94 -2.15 -12.88 8.71
CA VAL A 94 -3.48 -12.27 8.79
C VAL A 94 -4.38 -12.93 9.84
N ASP A 95 -4.07 -14.14 10.28
CA ASP A 95 -4.86 -14.93 11.23
C ASP A 95 -4.86 -14.31 12.63
N HIS A 96 -3.75 -13.69 13.03
CA HIS A 96 -3.59 -13.10 14.36
C HIS A 96 -4.02 -11.64 14.41
N LEU A 97 -4.15 -10.94 13.27
CA LEU A 97 -4.61 -9.54 13.22
C LEU A 97 -5.89 -9.28 14.03
N PRO A 98 -6.93 -10.14 13.98
CA PRO A 98 -8.16 -9.94 14.75
C PRO A 98 -7.90 -9.85 16.24
N SER A 99 -7.20 -10.85 16.78
CA SER A 99 -6.86 -10.93 18.19
C SER A 99 -5.85 -9.85 18.60
N PHE A 100 -4.94 -9.47 17.70
CA PHE A 100 -3.99 -8.37 17.90
C PHE A 100 -4.73 -7.04 18.05
N PHE A 101 -5.65 -6.69 17.14
CA PHE A 101 -6.40 -5.44 17.22
C PHE A 101 -7.34 -5.38 18.43
N GLN A 102 -7.92 -6.51 18.84
CA GLN A 102 -8.67 -6.61 20.10
C GLN A 102 -7.80 -6.36 21.34
N ASN A 103 -6.53 -6.75 21.28
CA ASN A 103 -5.57 -6.63 22.39
C ASN A 103 -4.55 -5.51 22.20
N ILE A 104 -4.77 -4.61 21.25
CA ILE A 104 -3.77 -3.64 20.79
C ILE A 104 -3.23 -2.74 21.90
N ARG A 105 -4.02 -2.55 22.97
CA ARG A 105 -3.65 -1.77 24.16
C ARG A 105 -2.51 -2.40 24.98
N ARG A 106 -2.23 -3.69 24.81
CA ARG A 106 -1.16 -4.42 25.52
C ARG A 106 0.23 -4.16 24.94
N TYR A 107 0.32 -3.66 23.71
CA TYR A 107 1.58 -3.48 23.00
C TYR A 107 2.02 -2.01 22.95
N PRO A 108 3.33 -1.73 22.77
CA PRO A 108 3.83 -0.37 22.59
C PRO A 108 3.09 0.35 21.46
N ARG A 109 2.49 1.49 21.77
CA ARG A 109 1.68 2.30 20.83
C ARG A 109 2.50 3.23 19.96
N ASP A 110 3.82 3.04 19.90
CA ASP A 110 4.77 3.84 19.14
C ASP A 110 4.47 3.90 17.64
N PHE A 111 3.66 2.96 17.13
CA PHE A 111 3.16 2.95 15.76
C PHE A 111 2.05 3.99 15.51
N TYR A 112 1.28 4.42 16.53
CA TYR A 112 0.31 5.51 16.38
C TYR A 112 0.97 6.88 16.24
N TYR A 113 2.19 7.03 16.75
CA TYR A 113 2.88 8.31 16.75
C TYR A 113 3.57 8.55 15.40
N SER A 114 3.08 9.56 14.69
CA SER A 114 3.78 10.22 13.60
C SER A 114 4.17 11.62 14.07
N PRO A 115 5.46 11.99 14.06
CA PRO A 115 5.94 13.30 14.54
C PRO A 115 5.55 14.47 13.63
N GLU A 116 4.56 14.28 12.76
CA GLU A 116 4.10 15.32 11.85
C GLU A 116 2.98 16.11 12.51
N SER A 117 3.12 17.44 12.56
CA SER A 117 2.15 18.37 13.15
C SER A 117 0.73 18.17 12.61
N ASP A 118 0.64 17.86 11.31
CA ASP A 118 -0.63 17.61 10.64
C ASP A 118 -1.30 16.32 11.14
N VAL A 119 -0.57 15.39 11.78
CA VAL A 119 -1.11 14.15 12.36
C VAL A 119 -1.45 14.33 13.84
N GLU A 120 -0.69 15.15 14.57
CA GLU A 120 -0.98 15.43 15.99
C GLU A 120 -2.33 16.12 16.18
N SER A 121 -2.73 17.00 15.26
CA SER A 121 -4.06 17.64 15.28
C SER A 121 -5.22 16.64 15.12
N TRP A 122 -4.98 15.46 14.53
CA TRP A 122 -6.00 14.42 14.30
C TRP A 122 -6.18 13.47 15.49
N LEU A 123 -5.24 13.45 16.44
CA LEU A 123 -5.36 12.61 17.64
C LEU A 123 -6.46 13.08 18.60
N VAL A 124 -6.92 14.33 18.46
CA VAL A 124 -7.95 14.94 19.31
C VAL A 124 -9.36 14.68 18.76
N ASP A 125 -9.51 14.56 17.43
CA ASP A 125 -10.78 14.30 16.77
C ASP A 125 -10.53 13.51 15.47
N MET A 126 -10.67 12.17 15.57
CA MET A 126 -10.23 11.17 14.57
C MET A 126 -10.83 11.34 13.16
N TRP A 127 -11.74 12.29 12.96
CA TRP A 127 -12.45 12.56 11.71
C TRP A 127 -12.43 14.04 11.28
N SER A 128 -11.70 14.90 12.00
CA SER A 128 -11.57 16.31 11.66
C SER A 128 -10.73 16.51 10.39
N CYS A 129 -11.40 16.76 9.26
CA CYS A 129 -10.74 17.05 8.00
C CYS A 129 -10.20 18.49 8.00
N ASN A 130 -8.96 18.67 8.46
CA ASN A 130 -8.30 19.97 8.42
C ASN A 130 -7.90 20.34 6.99
N ALA A 131 -8.31 21.52 6.52
CA ALA A 131 -7.93 22.02 5.20
C ALA A 131 -6.39 22.03 5.05
N GLY A 132 -5.88 21.51 3.94
CA GLY A 132 -4.45 21.36 3.69
C GLY A 132 -3.85 20.03 4.17
N SER A 133 -4.58 19.20 4.92
CA SER A 133 -4.15 17.88 5.40
C SER A 133 -4.72 16.71 4.58
N GLU A 134 -5.40 17.00 3.46
CA GLU A 134 -6.07 16.03 2.59
C GLU A 134 -5.11 14.92 2.12
N TRP A 135 -3.84 15.27 1.96
CA TRP A 135 -2.75 14.37 1.58
C TRP A 135 -2.54 13.19 2.54
N LEU A 136 -3.00 13.27 3.79
CA LEU A 136 -2.96 12.17 4.78
C LEU A 136 -3.94 11.04 4.43
N ALA A 137 -5.10 11.38 3.88
CA ALA A 137 -6.14 10.44 3.47
C ALA A 137 -6.05 10.06 1.98
N ALA A 138 -5.21 10.75 1.22
CA ALA A 138 -5.04 10.46 -0.20
C ALA A 138 -4.42 9.07 -0.41
N ASN A 139 -5.06 8.26 -1.27
CA ASN A 139 -4.46 7.02 -1.75
C ASN A 139 -3.17 7.37 -2.51
N PRO A 140 -2.00 6.87 -2.09
CA PRO A 140 -0.74 7.24 -2.69
C PRO A 140 -0.57 6.84 -4.17
N TYR A 141 -1.37 5.91 -4.70
CA TYR A 141 -1.41 5.65 -6.14
C TYR A 141 -2.13 6.77 -6.91
N HIS A 142 -3.15 7.38 -6.33
CA HIS A 142 -3.90 8.47 -6.98
C HIS A 142 -3.34 9.86 -6.68
N ALA A 143 -2.57 10.00 -5.60
CA ALA A 143 -1.80 11.21 -5.33
C ALA A 143 -0.61 11.26 -6.28
N GLY A 144 -0.64 12.15 -7.27
CA GLY A 144 0.45 12.37 -8.20
C GLY A 144 1.79 12.51 -7.47
N VAL A 145 2.64 11.49 -7.56
CA VAL A 145 4.01 11.55 -7.09
C VAL A 145 4.78 12.31 -8.14
N PHE A 146 4.97 13.61 -7.89
CA PHE A 146 5.74 14.60 -8.67
C PHE A 146 5.02 15.29 -9.84
N ASN A 147 5.07 16.63 -9.81
CA ASN A 147 5.36 17.42 -11.02
C ASN A 147 6.80 17.06 -11.48
N SER A 148 6.99 15.87 -12.03
CA SER A 148 8.31 15.35 -12.41
C SER A 148 8.78 15.93 -13.74
N GLN A 149 8.04 16.85 -14.35
CA GLN A 149 8.55 17.59 -15.51
C GLN A 149 9.85 18.34 -15.19
N ALA A 150 10.13 18.69 -13.93
CA ALA A 150 11.42 19.24 -13.52
C ALA A 150 12.52 18.17 -13.40
N ALA A 151 12.21 16.98 -12.86
CA ALA A 151 13.16 15.88 -12.68
C ALA A 151 13.46 15.10 -13.98
N LEU A 152 12.48 15.00 -14.90
CA LEU A 152 12.64 14.38 -16.22
C LEU A 152 13.44 15.27 -17.19
N LYS A 153 13.47 16.59 -16.96
CA LYS A 153 14.26 17.54 -17.77
C LYS A 153 15.76 17.39 -17.57
N ASN A 154 16.20 16.79 -16.46
CA ASN A 154 17.63 16.51 -16.20
C ASN A 154 18.06 15.15 -16.76
N THR A 155 17.65 14.83 -18.00
CA THR A 155 18.29 13.76 -18.78
C THR A 155 19.63 14.29 -19.27
N VAL A 156 20.62 14.35 -18.38
CA VAL A 156 21.96 14.78 -18.75
C VAL A 156 22.64 13.63 -19.46
N ASN A 157 22.93 13.81 -20.75
CA ASN A 157 23.86 12.97 -21.51
C ASN A 157 25.20 12.93 -20.76
N GLY A 158 25.44 11.86 -20.01
CA GLY A 158 26.69 11.65 -19.29
C GLY A 158 27.86 11.43 -20.27
N PRO A 159 29.10 11.82 -19.90
CA PRO A 159 30.26 11.68 -20.76
C PRO A 159 30.62 10.20 -21.04
N ALA A 160 31.37 10.03 -22.15
CA ALA A 160 31.74 8.77 -22.79
C ALA A 160 32.33 7.70 -21.84
N VAL A 161 32.19 6.46 -22.30
CA VAL A 161 32.36 5.18 -21.60
C VAL A 161 33.81 4.94 -21.18
N THR A 162 34.09 5.01 -19.88
CA THR A 162 35.14 4.19 -19.26
C THR A 162 34.53 2.83 -18.90
N PRO A 163 35.20 1.70 -19.17
CA PRO A 163 34.69 0.38 -18.82
C PRO A 163 34.63 0.25 -17.30
N ASP A 164 33.40 0.15 -16.77
CA ASP A 164 33.14 -0.05 -15.35
C ASP A 164 33.34 -1.53 -15.02
N ASN A 165 34.44 -1.85 -14.33
CA ASN A 165 34.78 -3.24 -13.99
C ASN A 165 33.72 -3.91 -13.10
N PHE A 166 32.93 -3.12 -12.36
CA PHE A 166 31.84 -3.67 -11.54
C PHE A 166 30.66 -4.14 -12.38
N CYS A 167 30.51 -3.70 -13.63
CA CYS A 167 29.47 -4.19 -14.54
C CYS A 167 29.61 -5.68 -14.84
N GLN A 168 30.79 -6.27 -14.66
CA GLN A 168 31.03 -7.69 -14.89
C GLN A 168 30.61 -8.57 -13.70
N LEU A 169 30.25 -7.96 -12.56
CA LEU A 169 29.83 -8.70 -11.38
C LEU A 169 28.34 -9.07 -11.44
N PRO A 170 27.97 -10.30 -11.05
CA PRO A 170 26.57 -10.67 -10.82
C PRO A 170 25.87 -9.72 -9.84
N GLN A 171 24.55 -9.56 -9.98
CA GLN A 171 23.78 -8.62 -9.17
C GLN A 171 23.84 -8.97 -7.67
N GLU A 172 23.95 -10.25 -7.34
CA GLU A 172 24.07 -10.78 -5.99
C GLU A 172 25.34 -10.29 -5.31
N ILE A 173 26.47 -10.32 -6.03
CA ILE A 173 27.76 -9.82 -5.54
C ILE A 173 27.72 -8.31 -5.37
N ARG A 174 27.06 -7.59 -6.28
CA ARG A 174 26.87 -6.13 -6.17
C ARG A 174 26.02 -5.76 -4.96
N ASN A 175 24.95 -6.51 -4.69
CA ASN A 175 24.10 -6.32 -3.51
C ASN A 175 24.84 -6.65 -2.21
N MET A 176 25.68 -7.68 -2.23
CA MET A 176 26.54 -8.04 -1.09
C MET A 176 27.58 -6.95 -0.80
N ILE A 177 28.21 -6.37 -1.82
CA ILE A 177 29.12 -5.22 -1.64
C ILE A 177 28.36 -4.06 -0.97
N LEU A 178 27.15 -3.74 -1.45
CA LEU A 178 26.33 -2.68 -0.88
C LEU A 178 25.93 -2.94 0.58
N SER A 179 25.75 -4.20 0.99
CA SER A 179 25.34 -4.54 2.37
C SER A 179 26.43 -4.28 3.40
N TYR A 180 27.71 -4.20 2.99
CA TYR A 180 28.84 -3.93 3.88
C TYR A 180 29.21 -2.44 3.98
N LEU A 181 28.58 -1.58 3.19
CA LEU A 181 28.92 -0.16 3.12
C LEU A 181 27.91 0.70 3.89
N ASN A 182 28.41 1.72 4.57
CA ASN A 182 27.55 2.75 5.16
C ASN A 182 27.05 3.72 4.08
N SER A 183 26.10 4.60 4.44
CA SER A 183 25.47 5.52 3.50
C SER A 183 26.45 6.50 2.82
N GLN A 184 27.54 6.87 3.49
CA GLN A 184 28.56 7.78 2.96
C GLN A 184 29.47 7.07 1.95
N ASP A 185 29.84 5.82 2.24
CA ASP A 185 30.64 4.99 1.33
C ASP A 185 29.85 4.57 0.10
N ILE A 186 28.54 4.31 0.23
CA ILE A 186 27.64 4.08 -0.90
C ILE A 186 27.56 5.32 -1.81
N ALA A 187 27.49 6.52 -1.24
CA ALA A 187 27.49 7.76 -2.02
C ALA A 187 28.81 7.96 -2.77
N THR A 188 29.94 7.67 -2.12
CA THR A 188 31.27 7.73 -2.74
C THR A 188 31.43 6.68 -3.84
N LEU A 189 31.02 5.43 -3.59
CA LEU A 189 31.07 4.33 -4.56
C LEU A 189 30.29 4.66 -5.83
N ARG A 190 29.17 5.37 -5.69
CA ARG A 190 28.37 5.85 -6.82
C ARG A 190 29.12 6.87 -7.67
N LEU A 191 29.83 7.81 -7.06
CA LEU A 191 30.62 8.80 -7.83
C LEU A 191 31.70 8.14 -8.69
N VAL A 192 32.16 6.94 -8.31
CA VAL A 192 33.26 6.22 -8.95
C VAL A 192 32.78 5.15 -9.93
N SER A 193 31.64 4.50 -9.68
CA SER A 193 31.10 3.41 -10.50
C SER A 193 29.61 3.58 -10.78
N ARG A 194 29.29 3.63 -12.08
CA ARG A 194 27.92 3.80 -12.60
C ARG A 194 27.09 2.55 -12.35
N THR A 195 27.73 1.37 -12.20
CA THR A 195 27.08 0.12 -11.81
C THR A 195 26.26 0.23 -10.53
N PHE A 196 26.67 1.09 -9.59
CA PHE A 196 25.98 1.28 -8.31
C PHE A 196 25.07 2.51 -8.27
N TYR A 197 24.89 3.21 -9.41
CA TYR A 197 23.87 4.25 -9.55
C TYR A 197 22.47 3.70 -9.39
N GLN A 198 22.26 2.44 -9.77
CA GLN A 198 21.06 1.71 -9.44
C GLN A 198 21.12 1.44 -7.93
N LEU A 199 20.42 2.28 -7.16
CA LEU A 199 19.99 1.91 -5.82
C LEU A 199 19.34 0.51 -5.93
N PRO A 200 19.58 -0.41 -4.99
CA PRO A 200 18.54 -1.36 -4.64
C PRO A 200 17.44 -0.50 -4.03
N VAL A 201 16.68 0.19 -4.88
CA VAL A 201 15.49 0.86 -4.43
C VAL A 201 14.60 -0.30 -4.04
N PHE A 202 14.18 -0.35 -2.79
CA PHE A 202 13.04 -1.17 -2.35
C PHE A 202 11.73 -0.74 -3.02
N LEU A 203 11.78 -0.22 -4.26
CA LEU A 203 10.66 -0.24 -5.18
C LEU A 203 10.48 -1.71 -5.52
N CYS A 204 9.76 -2.43 -4.66
CA CYS A 204 9.29 -3.76 -4.98
C CYS A 204 8.72 -3.74 -6.39
N ASP A 205 9.30 -4.55 -7.26
CA ASP A 205 8.74 -4.88 -8.57
C ASP A 205 7.50 -5.79 -8.42
N GLU A 206 7.07 -6.08 -7.18
CA GLU A 206 5.77 -6.70 -6.94
C GLU A 206 4.67 -5.83 -7.57
N PRO A 207 3.76 -6.44 -8.36
CA PRO A 207 2.61 -5.75 -8.87
C PRO A 207 1.82 -5.18 -7.68
N PRO A 208 1.31 -3.95 -7.82
CA PRO A 208 0.60 -3.31 -6.73
C PRO A 208 -0.64 -4.13 -6.39
N TYR A 209 -0.93 -4.18 -5.10
CA TYR A 209 -2.14 -4.80 -4.57
C TYR A 209 -3.37 -4.28 -5.33
N CYS A 210 -4.09 -5.14 -6.05
CA CYS A 210 -5.14 -4.75 -7.00
C CYS A 210 -6.19 -3.82 -6.35
N TRP A 211 -6.68 -4.18 -5.17
CA TRP A 211 -7.66 -3.38 -4.40
C TRP A 211 -7.13 -2.01 -3.98
N ALA A 212 -5.81 -1.78 -3.97
CA ALA A 212 -5.22 -0.46 -3.75
C ALA A 212 -5.23 0.46 -4.97
N THR A 213 -5.67 -0.05 -6.11
CA THR A 213 -5.62 0.66 -7.39
C THR A 213 -7.00 0.96 -7.96
N VAL A 214 -8.05 0.33 -7.42
CA VAL A 214 -9.43 0.42 -7.93
C VAL A 214 -10.37 1.04 -6.89
N THR A 215 -11.43 1.69 -7.35
CA THR A 215 -12.54 2.21 -6.53
C THR A 215 -13.84 1.46 -6.80
N ALA A 216 -14.85 1.64 -5.93
CA ALA A 216 -16.15 1.00 -6.16
C ALA A 216 -16.79 1.47 -7.49
N GLU A 217 -16.54 2.72 -7.85
CA GLU A 217 -16.99 3.31 -9.12
C GLU A 217 -16.30 2.67 -10.33
N ASP A 218 -15.02 2.31 -10.23
CA ASP A 218 -14.28 1.61 -11.28
C ASP A 218 -14.87 0.23 -11.57
N ILE A 219 -15.27 -0.48 -10.52
CA ILE A 219 -15.89 -1.80 -10.64
C ILE A 219 -17.27 -1.69 -11.29
N LYS A 220 -18.08 -0.70 -10.90
CA LYS A 220 -19.41 -0.46 -11.49
C LYS A 220 -19.33 -0.13 -12.98
N ASN A 221 -18.35 0.69 -13.36
CA ASN A 221 -18.17 1.13 -14.74
C ASN A 221 -17.40 0.13 -15.60
N ASN A 222 -16.86 -0.95 -15.02
CA ASN A 222 -16.16 -1.97 -15.79
C ASN A 222 -17.13 -2.70 -16.75
N GLY A 223 -16.76 -2.76 -18.03
CA GLY A 223 -17.48 -3.50 -19.06
C GLY A 223 -17.36 -5.02 -18.93
N HIS A 224 -16.35 -5.52 -18.21
CA HIS A 224 -16.09 -6.94 -17.96
C HIS A 224 -16.49 -7.37 -16.53
N ARG A 225 -17.56 -6.78 -15.99
CA ARG A 225 -18.16 -7.18 -14.72
C ARG A 225 -19.09 -8.39 -14.90
N VAL A 226 -19.12 -9.28 -13.92
CA VAL A 226 -20.04 -10.42 -13.88
C VAL A 226 -21.18 -10.10 -12.92
N LEU A 227 -22.41 -10.27 -13.39
CA LEU A 227 -23.62 -10.09 -12.59
C LEU A 227 -24.15 -11.45 -12.14
N ASP A 228 -24.64 -11.54 -10.91
CA ASP A 228 -25.39 -12.71 -10.45
C ASP A 228 -26.74 -12.79 -11.19
N PRO A 229 -27.01 -13.86 -11.96
CA PRO A 229 -28.28 -14.02 -12.65
C PRO A 229 -29.44 -14.41 -11.72
N HIS A 230 -29.17 -14.81 -10.48
CA HIS A 230 -30.17 -15.35 -9.54
C HIS A 230 -30.71 -14.32 -8.55
N THR A 231 -30.18 -13.10 -8.51
CA THR A 231 -30.66 -12.04 -7.63
C THR A 231 -31.66 -11.12 -8.33
N SER A 232 -32.73 -10.73 -7.61
CA SER A 232 -33.76 -9.81 -8.14
C SER A 232 -33.22 -8.42 -8.50
N HIS A 233 -32.04 -8.07 -8.00
CA HIS A 233 -31.29 -6.87 -8.34
C HIS A 233 -29.91 -7.28 -8.90
N PRO A 234 -29.39 -6.61 -9.94
CA PRO A 234 -28.10 -6.96 -10.53
C PRO A 234 -26.97 -6.71 -9.53
N THR A 235 -26.44 -7.79 -8.94
CA THR A 235 -25.31 -7.75 -8.01
C THR A 235 -24.03 -8.09 -8.77
N ILE A 236 -23.00 -7.26 -8.65
CA ILE A 236 -21.68 -7.54 -9.24
C ILE A 236 -20.97 -8.55 -8.35
N VAL A 237 -20.69 -9.75 -8.88
CA VAL A 237 -20.03 -10.84 -8.14
C VAL A 237 -18.57 -11.04 -8.54
N SER A 238 -18.15 -10.49 -9.69
CA SER A 238 -16.74 -10.51 -10.09
C SER A 238 -16.46 -9.40 -11.12
N HIS A 239 -15.19 -9.09 -11.33
CA HIS A 239 -14.74 -8.18 -12.37
C HIS A 239 -13.34 -8.54 -12.85
N THR A 240 -13.06 -8.29 -14.14
CA THR A 240 -11.69 -8.33 -14.67
C THR A 240 -11.22 -6.90 -14.93
N ILE A 241 -10.42 -6.35 -14.01
CA ILE A 241 -9.75 -5.05 -14.20
C ILE A 241 -8.27 -5.34 -14.42
N ASP A 242 -7.73 -4.92 -15.57
CA ASP A 242 -6.29 -4.93 -15.79
C ASP A 242 -5.66 -3.84 -14.91
N VAL A 243 -5.00 -4.27 -13.84
CA VAL A 243 -4.35 -3.36 -12.88
C VAL A 243 -3.26 -2.52 -13.54
N GLN A 244 -2.50 -3.07 -14.50
CA GLN A 244 -1.41 -2.33 -15.16
C GLN A 244 -1.95 -1.28 -16.10
N GLU A 245 -2.95 -1.63 -16.91
CA GLU A 245 -3.65 -0.66 -17.77
C GLU A 245 -4.30 0.42 -16.91
N HIS A 246 -5.03 0.02 -15.87
CA HIS A 246 -5.71 0.95 -14.97
C HIS A 246 -4.72 1.92 -14.31
N LEU A 247 -3.59 1.43 -13.82
CA LEU A 247 -2.55 2.29 -13.25
C LEU A 247 -1.93 3.23 -14.28
N SER A 248 -1.72 2.80 -15.52
CA SER A 248 -1.13 3.65 -16.54
C SER A 248 -1.98 4.90 -16.84
N GLN A 249 -3.29 4.83 -16.58
CA GLN A 249 -4.22 5.95 -16.76
C GLN A 249 -4.16 6.96 -15.60
N TRP A 250 -3.85 6.50 -14.38
CA TRP A 250 -4.02 7.29 -13.15
C TRP A 250 -2.74 7.54 -12.36
N THR A 251 -1.65 6.83 -12.69
CA THR A 251 -0.34 7.00 -12.06
C THR A 251 0.66 7.64 -13.01
N LEU A 252 1.61 8.35 -12.42
CA LEU A 252 2.79 8.78 -13.17
C LEU A 252 3.65 7.56 -13.49
N PRO A 253 4.21 7.48 -14.72
CA PRO A 253 5.04 6.36 -15.11
C PRO A 253 6.25 6.27 -14.17
N LYS A 254 6.59 5.04 -13.78
CA LYS A 254 7.82 4.79 -13.01
C LYS A 254 9.01 5.39 -13.79
N PRO A 255 9.92 6.13 -13.12
CA PRO A 255 11.14 6.61 -13.77
C PRO A 255 11.90 5.43 -14.41
N PRO A 256 12.31 5.53 -15.69
CA PRO A 256 12.96 4.43 -16.38
C PRO A 256 14.30 4.06 -15.73
N TYR A 257 14.40 2.86 -15.16
CA TYR A 257 15.55 2.41 -14.36
C TYR A 257 16.94 2.67 -15.00
N GLY A 258 17.07 2.44 -16.31
CA GLY A 258 18.34 2.61 -17.02
C GLY A 258 18.65 4.05 -17.47
N ARG A 259 17.71 4.98 -17.35
CA ARG A 259 17.85 6.38 -17.80
C ARG A 259 17.71 7.40 -16.68
N THR A 260 17.19 6.99 -15.52
CA THR A 260 17.03 7.86 -14.37
C THR A 260 18.34 8.01 -13.61
N TYR A 261 18.80 9.25 -13.43
CA TYR A 261 19.90 9.55 -12.53
C TYR A 261 19.41 9.53 -11.07
N TRP A 262 19.39 8.35 -10.47
CA TRP A 262 18.82 8.09 -9.15
C TRP A 262 19.42 8.95 -8.02
N TYR A 263 20.69 9.32 -8.10
CA TYR A 263 21.32 10.20 -7.12
C TYR A 263 20.75 11.63 -7.19
N MET A 264 20.60 12.19 -8.39
CA MET A 264 19.98 13.51 -8.56
C MET A 264 18.52 13.49 -8.11
N LEU A 265 17.77 12.43 -8.47
CA LEU A 265 16.41 12.25 -7.99
C LEU A 265 16.35 12.21 -6.45
N TYR A 266 17.26 11.48 -5.81
CA TYR A 266 17.36 11.43 -4.35
C TYR A 266 17.67 12.80 -3.74
N LEU A 267 18.64 13.54 -4.30
CA LEU A 267 18.96 14.89 -3.86
C LEU A 267 17.76 15.84 -3.99
N ASP A 268 17.05 15.77 -5.11
CA ASP A 268 15.86 16.58 -5.36
C ASP A 268 14.73 16.21 -4.38
N ILE A 269 14.54 14.92 -4.09
CA ILE A 269 13.59 14.46 -3.06
C ILE A 269 13.97 15.04 -1.69
N LYS A 270 15.25 14.96 -1.30
CA LYS A 270 15.72 15.47 -0.01
C LYS A 270 15.59 16.99 0.09
N ARG A 271 15.94 17.71 -0.97
CA ARG A 271 15.86 19.18 -1.03
C ARG A 271 14.42 19.67 -0.90
N ASN A 272 13.48 18.99 -1.55
CA ASN A 272 12.08 19.41 -1.61
C ASN A 272 11.17 18.61 -0.64
N TRP A 273 11.75 17.88 0.32
CA TRP A 273 11.03 16.92 1.17
C TRP A 273 9.74 17.48 1.80
N LYS A 274 9.80 18.72 2.30
CA LYS A 274 8.65 19.39 2.95
C LYS A 274 7.44 19.55 2.02
N GLU A 275 7.68 19.73 0.73
CA GLU A 275 6.66 19.94 -0.30
C GLU A 275 6.12 18.61 -0.87
N LEU A 276 6.87 17.52 -0.70
CA LEU A 276 6.55 16.19 -1.23
C LEU A 276 5.57 15.42 -0.32
N ARG A 277 4.40 16.01 -0.08
CA ARG A 277 3.34 15.48 0.80
C ARG A 277 2.96 14.02 0.48
N GLY A 278 2.87 13.66 -0.80
CA GLY A 278 2.59 12.28 -1.20
C GLY A 278 3.68 11.28 -0.78
N LEU A 279 4.95 11.66 -0.87
CA LEU A 279 6.06 10.82 -0.39
C LEU A 279 6.13 10.76 1.13
N ARG A 280 5.85 11.87 1.81
CA ARG A 280 5.71 11.91 3.27
C ARG A 280 4.61 10.96 3.75
N ASN A 281 3.47 10.92 3.05
CA ASN A 281 2.39 9.98 3.42
C ASN A 281 2.84 8.53 3.25
N ARG A 282 3.54 8.23 2.16
CA ARG A 282 4.09 6.89 1.92
C ARG A 282 5.09 6.50 3.00
N GLU A 283 6.01 7.39 3.38
CA GLU A 283 6.96 7.15 4.47
C GLU A 283 6.22 6.93 5.81
N ARG A 284 5.21 7.76 6.12
CA ARG A 284 4.38 7.62 7.31
C ARG A 284 3.70 6.25 7.38
N ILE A 285 3.02 5.85 6.30
CA ILE A 285 2.32 4.56 6.22
C ILE A 285 3.32 3.41 6.34
N TRP A 286 4.45 3.48 5.65
CA TRP A 286 5.52 2.48 5.76
C TRP A 286 6.03 2.32 7.20
N ASN A 287 6.31 3.44 7.88
CA ASN A 287 6.77 3.43 9.26
C ASN A 287 5.71 2.92 10.23
N TYR A 288 4.44 3.29 10.03
CA TYR A 288 3.30 2.78 10.79
C TYR A 288 3.25 1.24 10.67
N GLN A 289 3.20 0.72 9.44
CA GLN A 289 3.09 -0.72 9.19
C GLN A 289 4.31 -1.48 9.72
N LYS A 290 5.52 -0.93 9.57
CA LYS A 290 6.75 -1.53 10.10
C LYS A 290 6.70 -1.68 11.62
N LYS A 291 6.28 -0.64 12.35
CA LYS A 291 6.18 -0.68 13.81
C LYS A 291 5.02 -1.57 14.26
N MET A 292 3.89 -1.54 13.56
CA MET A 292 2.75 -2.43 13.82
C MET A 292 3.15 -3.91 13.68
N LEU A 293 3.95 -4.26 12.67
CA LEU A 293 4.45 -5.63 12.50
C LEU A 293 5.36 -6.09 13.66
N VAL A 294 6.13 -5.18 14.26
CA VAL A 294 6.91 -5.51 15.47
C VAL A 294 5.98 -5.85 16.62
N ALA A 295 4.94 -5.04 16.85
CA ALA A 295 3.94 -5.30 17.90
C ALA A 295 3.13 -6.58 17.62
N LEU A 296 2.77 -6.84 16.37
CA LEU A 296 2.09 -8.06 15.97
C LEU A 296 2.97 -9.29 16.24
N LYS A 297 4.28 -9.22 15.98
CA LYS A 297 5.20 -10.31 16.28
C LYS A 297 5.25 -10.62 17.78
N MET A 298 5.22 -9.60 18.63
CA MET A 298 5.12 -9.80 20.09
C MET A 298 3.80 -10.50 20.43
N HIS A 299 2.68 -10.08 19.83
CA HIS A 299 1.38 -10.70 20.05
C HIS A 299 1.34 -12.17 19.67
N ILE A 300 1.91 -12.54 18.52
CA ILE A 300 2.00 -13.94 18.08
C ILE A 300 2.77 -14.77 19.09
N GLN A 301 3.85 -14.22 19.68
CA GLN A 301 4.65 -14.91 20.69
C GLN A 301 3.86 -15.08 21.99
N ASP A 302 3.13 -14.05 22.42
CA ASP A 302 2.35 -14.07 23.66
C ASP A 302 1.17 -15.05 23.63
N VAL A 303 0.53 -15.24 22.47
CA VAL A 303 -0.61 -16.18 22.33
C VAL A 303 -0.19 -17.62 22.02
N ALA A 304 1.09 -17.85 21.70
CA ALA A 304 1.64 -19.19 21.46
C ALA A 304 2.05 -19.91 22.76
N ILE A 305 2.07 -19.21 23.89
CA ILE A 305 2.42 -19.68 25.25
C ILE A 305 1.12 -19.95 26.03
#